data_AF-A0A068NRP0-F1
#
_entry.id   AF-A0A068NRP0-F1
#
_cell.length_a   1.000
_cell.length_b   1.000
_cell.length_c   1.000
_cell.angle_alpha   90.00
_cell.angle_beta   90.00
_cell.angle_gamma   90.00
#
_symmetry.space_group_name_H-M   'P 1'
#
loop_
_entity.id
_entity.type
_entity.pdbx_description
1 polymer ?
#
loop_
_entity_poly.entity_id
_entity_poly.type
_entity_poly.pdbx_seq_one_letter_code
_entity_poly.pdbx_strand_id
1 'polypeptide(L)'
;MAERILCDEGVRVSVSGAGERVLVAVTGGTTVRFWTAVGDLEDALSQGTPLQLSVLGGYCKLEIRDDCIHLDFAVDGSGRKTCTFPVKDLTDALDMVRNQRPEGIEFDSLTVEEA
;
A
#
# COMPACT_ATOMS: atom_id res chain seq x y z
N MET A 1 11.97 -3.78 -6.03
CA MET A 1 10.90 -3.71 -5.00
C MET A 1 10.58 -2.23 -4.83
N ALA A 2 9.34 -1.81 -5.12
CA ALA A 2 8.92 -0.45 -4.87
C ALA A 2 8.71 -0.27 -3.36
N GLU A 3 9.54 0.57 -2.74
CA GLU A 3 9.36 1.04 -1.37
C GLU A 3 9.18 2.56 -1.46
N ARG A 4 8.07 3.07 -0.92
CA ARG A 4 7.78 4.50 -0.88
C ARG A 4 7.47 4.87 0.55
N ILE A 5 8.29 5.74 1.14
CA ILE A 5 8.16 6.18 2.53
C ILE A 5 7.11 7.27 2.57
N LEU A 6 5.94 6.96 3.14
CA LEU A 6 4.81 7.91 3.16
C LEU A 6 4.92 8.96 4.28
N CYS A 7 5.81 8.79 5.26
CA CYS A 7 5.92 9.66 6.44
C CYS A 7 7.35 9.74 7.02
N ASP A 8 7.74 10.92 7.50
CA ASP A 8 9.07 11.21 8.07
C ASP A 8 9.06 11.59 9.58
N GLU A 9 7.89 11.64 10.24
CA GLU A 9 7.79 11.85 11.70
C GLU A 9 8.06 10.56 12.53
N GLY A 10 9.10 9.81 12.17
CA GLY A 10 9.48 8.58 12.88
C GLY A 10 8.51 7.40 12.71
N VAL A 11 7.67 7.44 11.67
CA VAL A 11 6.86 6.33 11.18
C VAL A 11 7.08 6.20 9.67
N ARG A 12 7.73 5.12 9.23
CA ARG A 12 7.84 4.81 7.80
C ARG A 12 6.76 3.82 7.39
N VAL A 13 5.98 4.17 6.39
CA VAL A 13 5.02 3.25 5.77
C VAL A 13 5.59 2.89 4.40
N SER A 14 5.68 1.60 4.12
CA SER A 14 6.08 1.04 2.83
C SER A 14 4.93 0.20 2.28
N VAL A 15 4.63 0.32 0.99
CA VAL A 15 3.57 -0.45 0.32
C VAL A 15 4.23 -1.32 -0.74
N SER A 16 3.90 -2.61 -0.78
CA SER A 16 4.45 -3.56 -1.74
C SER A 16 3.37 -4.50 -2.27
N GLY A 17 3.53 -4.98 -3.50
CA GLY A 17 2.54 -5.77 -4.20
C GLY A 17 2.92 -7.24 -4.34
N ALA A 18 1.95 -8.14 -4.18
CA ALA A 18 2.06 -9.56 -4.51
C ALA A 18 0.75 -10.04 -5.18
N GLY A 19 0.64 -9.80 -6.49
CA GLY A 19 -0.55 -10.17 -7.27
C GLY A 19 -1.76 -9.30 -6.92
N GLU A 20 -2.81 -9.90 -6.37
CA GLU A 20 -4.05 -9.20 -5.96
C GLU A 20 -3.98 -8.65 -4.53
N ARG A 21 -2.87 -8.89 -3.82
CA ARG A 21 -2.67 -8.47 -2.44
C ARG A 21 -1.58 -7.41 -2.33
N VAL A 22 -1.80 -6.48 -1.42
CA VAL A 22 -0.85 -5.45 -1.02
C VAL A 22 -0.38 -5.73 0.40
N LEU A 23 0.92 -5.62 0.59
CA LEU A 23 1.60 -5.59 1.88
C LEU A 23 1.85 -4.14 2.26
N VAL A 24 1.24 -3.69 3.35
CA VAL A 24 1.54 -2.41 3.99
C VAL A 24 2.45 -2.69 5.19
N ALA A 25 3.70 -2.26 5.12
CA ALA A 25 4.66 -2.37 6.21
C ALA A 25 4.79 -1.02 6.92
N VAL A 26 4.46 -0.96 8.21
CA VAL A 26 4.58 0.26 9.03
C VAL A 26 5.70 0.08 10.04
N THR A 27 6.65 1.02 10.07
CA THR A 27 7.86 0.99 10.89
C THR A 27 7.91 2.23 11.76
N GLY A 28 7.53 2.10 13.04
CA GLY A 28 7.58 3.16 14.05
C GLY A 28 8.62 2.92 15.16
N GLY A 29 9.49 1.94 14.97
CA GLY A 29 10.40 1.35 15.96
C GLY A 29 10.53 -0.16 15.69
N THR A 30 9.39 -0.84 15.66
CA THR A 30 9.24 -2.20 15.12
C THR A 30 8.47 -2.17 13.80
N THR A 31 8.88 -2.98 12.83
CA THR A 31 8.17 -3.12 11.55
C THR A 31 7.04 -4.13 11.68
N VAL A 32 5.81 -3.69 11.41
CA VAL A 32 4.62 -4.54 11.36
C VAL A 32 4.09 -4.58 9.93
N ARG A 33 3.68 -5.77 9.51
CA ARG A 33 3.28 -6.07 8.13
C ARG A 33 1.81 -6.44 8.08
N PHE A 34 1.04 -5.65 7.33
CA PHE A 34 -0.40 -5.83 7.14
C PHE A 34 -0.66 -6.27 5.70
N TRP A 35 -1.46 -7.32 5.52
CA TRP A 35 -1.88 -7.79 4.21
C TRP A 35 -3.31 -7.37 3.96
N THR A 36 -3.57 -6.80 2.79
CA THR A 36 -4.91 -6.39 2.34
C THR A 36 -5.06 -6.64 0.83
N ALA A 37 -6.27 -6.66 0.30
CA ALA A 37 -6.46 -6.71 -1.14
C ALA A 37 -6.24 -5.33 -1.76
N VAL A 38 -5.77 -5.29 -3.01
CA VAL A 38 -5.67 -4.03 -3.77
C VAL A 38 -7.06 -3.36 -3.86
N GLY A 39 -8.10 -4.17 -4.11
CA GLY A 39 -9.48 -3.69 -4.23
C GLY A 39 -10.03 -3.05 -2.96
N ASP A 40 -9.66 -3.52 -1.76
CA ASP A 40 -10.08 -2.90 -0.50
C ASP A 40 -9.47 -1.50 -0.32
N LEU A 41 -8.21 -1.31 -0.76
CA LEU A 41 -7.56 0.00 -0.75
C LEU A 41 -8.17 0.93 -1.81
N GLU A 42 -8.45 0.43 -3.00
CA GLU A 42 -9.11 1.21 -4.06
C GLU A 42 -10.54 1.61 -3.69
N ASP A 43 -11.29 0.72 -3.04
CA ASP A 43 -12.63 1.00 -2.53
C ASP A 43 -12.57 2.07 -1.42
N ALA A 44 -11.65 1.92 -0.46
CA ALA A 44 -11.42 2.92 0.57
C ALA A 44 -11.11 4.30 -0.04
N LEU A 45 -10.22 4.36 -1.04
CA LEU A 45 -9.87 5.59 -1.75
C LEU A 45 -11.05 6.19 -2.52
N SER A 46 -11.85 5.36 -3.18
CA SER A 46 -12.94 5.81 -4.05
C SER A 46 -14.19 6.23 -3.26
N GLN A 47 -14.47 5.53 -2.16
CA GLN A 47 -15.64 5.75 -1.32
C GLN A 47 -15.33 6.68 -0.12
N GLY A 48 -14.06 6.96 0.15
CA GLY A 48 -13.63 7.67 1.35
C GLY A 48 -13.86 6.84 2.62
N THR A 49 -13.93 5.51 2.49
CA THR A 49 -14.23 4.61 3.61
C THR A 49 -12.97 4.36 4.43
N PRO A 50 -13.02 4.46 5.77
CA PRO A 50 -11.86 4.17 6.59
C PRO A 50 -11.52 2.67 6.55
N LEU A 51 -10.28 2.34 6.20
CA LEU A 51 -9.79 0.97 6.16
C LEU A 51 -9.03 0.65 7.46
N GLN A 52 -9.44 -0.39 8.17
CA GLN A 52 -8.74 -0.84 9.38
C GLN A 52 -8.14 -2.24 9.17
N LEU A 53 -6.83 -2.33 9.30
CA LEU A 53 -6.04 -3.55 9.23
C LEU A 53 -5.57 -3.93 10.63
N SER A 54 -5.94 -5.12 11.10
CA SER A 54 -5.56 -5.62 12.43
C SER A 54 -4.68 -6.85 12.30
N VAL A 55 -3.66 -6.97 13.15
CA VAL A 55 -2.80 -8.17 13.27
C VAL A 55 -2.58 -8.50 14.75
N LEU A 56 -2.01 -9.68 15.02
CA LEU A 56 -1.60 -10.04 16.37
C LEU A 56 -0.55 -9.05 16.88
N GLY A 57 -0.90 -8.28 17.92
CA GLY A 57 -0.02 -7.30 18.55
C GLY A 57 -0.11 -5.88 17.97
N GLY A 58 -1.08 -5.56 17.11
CA GLY A 58 -1.27 -4.17 16.67
C GLY A 58 -2.35 -3.95 15.62
N TYR A 59 -2.62 -2.68 15.31
CA TYR A 59 -3.53 -2.28 14.24
C TYR A 59 -2.98 -1.08 13.45
N CYS A 60 -3.47 -0.94 12.23
CA CYS A 60 -3.24 0.18 11.34
C CYS A 60 -4.59 0.59 10.73
N LYS A 61 -5.00 1.84 10.96
CA LYS A 61 -6.23 2.43 10.44
C LYS A 61 -5.87 3.55 9.48
N LEU A 62 -6.45 3.53 8.29
CA LEU A 62 -6.30 4.54 7.25
C LEU A 62 -7.65 5.26 7.12
N GLU A 63 -7.70 6.55 7.44
CA GLU A 63 -8.87 7.41 7.21
C GLU A 63 -8.56 8.38 6.08
N ILE A 64 -9.31 8.32 4.99
CA ILE A 64 -9.19 9.26 3.88
C ILE A 64 -10.09 10.47 4.17
N ARG A 65 -9.51 11.66 4.20
CA ARG A 65 -10.21 12.93 4.38
C ARG A 65 -9.76 13.91 3.32
N ASP A 66 -10.70 14.31 2.46
CA ASP A 66 -10.43 15.18 1.32
C ASP A 66 -9.31 14.61 0.43
N ASP A 67 -8.12 15.20 0.46
CA ASP A 67 -6.93 14.78 -0.32
C ASP A 67 -5.82 14.18 0.55
N CYS A 68 -6.08 13.94 1.84
CA CYS A 68 -5.10 13.44 2.80
C CYS A 68 -5.56 12.12 3.44
N ILE A 69 -4.62 11.24 3.71
CA ILE A 69 -4.81 9.99 4.43
C ILE A 69 -4.22 10.17 5.83
N HIS A 70 -5.09 10.05 6.82
CA HIS A 70 -4.71 10.00 8.22
C HIS A 70 -4.52 8.53 8.63
N LEU A 71 -3.27 8.15 8.87
CA LEU A 71 -2.90 6.84 9.36
C LEU A 71 -2.77 6.87 10.88
N ASP A 72 -3.51 5.97 11.53
CA ASP A 72 -3.44 5.72 12.96
C ASP A 72 -2.96 4.29 13.20
N PHE A 73 -1.82 4.15 13.87
CA PHE A 73 -1.16 2.88 14.05
C PHE A 73 -0.78 2.68 15.51
N ALA A 74 -1.06 1.50 16.05
CA ALA A 74 -0.63 1.14 17.39
C ALA A 74 -0.10 -0.29 17.40
N VAL A 75 1.05 -0.47 18.05
CA VAL A 75 1.67 -1.78 18.25
C VAL A 75 1.97 -1.95 19.73
N ASP A 76 1.74 -3.18 20.19
CA ASP A 76 2.05 -3.61 21.54
C ASP A 76 3.53 -3.29 21.85
N GLY A 77 3.74 -2.51 22.91
CA GLY A 77 5.07 -2.08 23.34
C GLY A 77 5.71 -0.89 22.60
N SER A 78 5.16 -0.41 21.48
CA SER A 78 5.69 0.77 20.75
C SER A 78 4.85 2.05 20.90
N GLY A 79 3.66 1.94 21.51
CA GLY A 79 2.73 3.06 21.67
C GLY A 79 1.96 3.38 20.38
N ARG A 80 0.95 4.24 20.51
CA ARG A 80 0.15 4.73 19.39
C ARG A 80 0.90 5.85 18.67
N LYS A 81 0.96 5.77 17.34
CA LYS A 81 1.51 6.80 16.46
C LYS A 81 0.49 7.16 15.38
N THR A 82 0.51 8.42 14.98
CA THR A 82 -0.32 8.93 13.89
C THR A 82 0.57 9.54 12.84
N CYS A 83 0.13 9.50 11.59
CA CYS A 83 0.76 10.27 10.53
C CYS A 83 -0.26 10.67 9.48
N THR A 84 0.03 11.74 8.74
CA THR A 84 -0.82 12.20 7.65
C THR A 84 0.02 12.36 6.39
N PHE A 85 -0.45 11.81 5.28
CA PHE A 85 0.21 11.89 3.97
C PHE A 85 -0.83 12.06 2.86
N PRO A 86 -0.48 12.65 1.71
CA PRO A 86 -1.44 12.89 0.65
C PRO A 86 -1.94 11.58 0.03
N VAL A 87 -3.21 11.55 -0.38
CA VAL A 87 -3.85 10.41 -1.05
C VAL A 87 -3.07 9.97 -2.27
N LYS A 88 -2.56 10.95 -3.03
CA LYS A 88 -1.75 10.72 -4.23
C LYS A 88 -0.57 9.76 -3.99
N ASP A 89 0.07 9.81 -2.83
CA ASP A 89 1.21 8.93 -2.55
C ASP A 89 0.78 7.45 -2.41
N LEU A 90 -0.40 7.18 -1.84
CA LEU A 90 -0.96 5.83 -1.78
C LEU A 90 -1.45 5.37 -3.15
N THR A 91 -2.12 6.26 -3.90
CA THR A 91 -2.58 5.96 -5.27
C THR A 91 -1.40 5.60 -6.18
N ASP A 92 -0.31 6.37 -6.13
CA ASP A 92 0.90 6.11 -6.89
C ASP A 92 1.56 4.79 -6.47
N ALA A 93 1.63 4.51 -5.17
CA ALA A 93 2.14 3.23 -4.69
C ALA A 93 1.29 2.03 -5.17
N LEU A 94 -0.04 2.17 -5.22
CA LEU A 94 -0.95 1.15 -5.76
C LEU A 94 -0.78 0.99 -7.28
N ASP A 95 -0.63 2.09 -8.01
CA ASP A 95 -0.34 2.06 -9.44
C ASP A 95 0.98 1.32 -9.72
N MET A 96 2.03 1.63 -8.97
CA MET A 96 3.32 0.92 -9.06
C MET A 96 3.22 -0.57 -8.72
N VAL A 97 2.32 -0.96 -7.80
CA VAL A 97 2.05 -2.36 -7.47
C VAL A 97 1.32 -3.06 -8.62
N ARG A 98 0.34 -2.39 -9.24
CA ARG A 98 -0.38 -2.90 -10.40
C ARG A 98 0.53 -3.04 -11.61
N ASN A 99 1.40 -2.06 -11.84
CA ASN A 99 2.37 -2.01 -12.93
C ASN A 99 3.60 -2.91 -12.67
N GLN A 100 3.74 -3.46 -11.46
CA GLN A 100 4.64 -4.58 -11.15
C GLN A 100 4.02 -5.94 -11.49
N ARG A 101 2.74 -6.02 -11.91
CA ARG A 101 2.37 -7.13 -12.78
C ARG A 101 3.26 -7.03 -14.01
N PRO A 102 3.86 -8.12 -14.49
CA PRO A 102 4.63 -8.09 -15.72
C PRO A 102 3.69 -7.72 -16.88
N GLU A 103 3.53 -6.43 -17.15
CA GLU A 103 3.15 -5.96 -18.48
C GLU A 103 4.39 -6.21 -19.36
N GLY A 104 4.38 -7.31 -20.11
CA GLY A 104 5.41 -7.60 -21.10
C GLY A 104 6.14 -8.94 -20.92
N ILE A 105 5.45 -10.06 -21.11
CA ILE A 105 5.89 -10.91 -22.22
C ILE A 105 4.94 -10.56 -23.37
N GLU A 106 5.32 -9.56 -24.15
CA GLU A 106 4.88 -9.49 -25.53
C GLU A 106 5.33 -10.81 -26.18
N PHE A 107 4.40 -11.74 -26.38
CA PHE A 107 4.56 -12.67 -27.50
C PHE A 107 4.38 -11.81 -28.75
N ASP A 108 5.48 -11.17 -29.15
CA ASP A 108 5.60 -10.46 -30.42
C ASP A 108 5.09 -11.41 -31.50
N SER A 109 4.01 -10.98 -32.14
CA SER A 109 3.45 -11.65 -33.30
C SER A 109 4.38 -11.41 -34.47
N LEU A 110 5.51 -12.10 -34.54
CA LEU A 110 6.27 -12.18 -35.79
C LEU A 110 5.57 -13.17 -36.72
N THR A 111 4.71 -12.59 -37.55
CA THR A 111 4.15 -13.23 -38.73
C THR A 111 5.27 -13.39 -39.79
N VAL A 112 5.13 -14.45 -40.60
CA VAL A 112 5.55 -14.61 -42.01
C VAL A 112 6.84 -15.41 -42.32
N GLU A 113 6.59 -16.52 -43.06
CA GLU A 113 7.37 -17.25 -44.08
C GLU A 113 8.68 -17.99 -43.74
N GLU A 114 8.69 -19.28 -44.11
CA GLU A 114 9.70 -20.05 -44.90
C GLU A 114 9.36 -21.56 -44.72
N ALA A 115 9.16 -22.43 -45.71
CA ALA A 115 9.21 -22.42 -47.18
C ALA A 115 8.39 -23.63 -47.68
#